data_AF-A0A3D1S0E8-F1
#
_entry.id   AF-A0A3D1S0E8-F1
#
_cell.length_a   1.000
_cell.length_b   1.000
_cell.length_c   1.000
_cell.angle_alpha   90.00
_cell.angle_beta   90.00
_cell.angle_gamma   90.00
#
_symmetry.space_group_name_H-M   'P 1'
#
loop_
_entity.id
_entity.type
_entity.pdbx_description
1 polymer ?
#
loop_
_entity_poly.entity_id
_entity_poly.type
_entity_poly.pdbx_seq_one_letter_code
_entity_poly.pdbx_strand_id
1 'polypeptide(L)'
;HVCAQLARAQRARGFVWVSSVGANKNSKNFYLKVKGELESSIMSMPQLQHAAAVRPSLLLGPRNEYRRAEQWAIRLAKLISVCFVGPLAKYKPVHASAVATQMIRLQHP
;
A
#
# COMPACT_ATOMS: atom_id res chain seq x y z
N HIS A 1 -7.41 -5.02 11.79
CA HIS A 1 -7.30 -4.36 13.11
C HIS A 1 -6.59 -5.20 14.17
N VAL A 2 -6.82 -6.51 14.25
CA VAL A 2 -6.21 -7.39 15.30
C VAL A 2 -4.69 -7.25 15.42
N CYS A 3 -3.93 -7.31 14.33
CA CYS A 3 -2.47 -7.16 14.40
C CYS A 3 -2.02 -5.82 14.98
N ALA A 4 -2.74 -4.73 14.67
CA ALA A 4 -2.44 -3.41 15.23
C ALA A 4 -2.75 -3.34 16.74
N GLN A 5 -3.83 -3.98 17.17
CA GLN A 5 -4.17 -4.10 18.60
C GLN A 5 -3.13 -4.91 19.37
N LEU A 6 -2.64 -6.01 18.80
CA LEU A 6 -1.56 -6.81 19.38
C LEU A 6 -0.25 -6.02 19.43
N ALA A 7 0.12 -5.33 18.35
CA ALA A 7 1.30 -4.47 18.33
C ALA A 7 1.23 -3.38 19.41
N ARG A 8 0.06 -2.74 19.58
CA ARG A 8 -0.19 -1.79 20.66
C ARG A 8 -0.06 -2.44 22.04
N ALA A 9 -0.68 -3.60 22.25
CA ALA A 9 -0.64 -4.32 23.53
C ALA A 9 0.79 -4.67 23.94
N GLN A 10 1.63 -5.05 22.96
CA GLN A 10 3.04 -5.36 23.16
C GLN A 10 3.96 -4.13 23.18
N ARG A 11 3.40 -2.91 23.13
CA ARG A 11 4.16 -1.65 23.08
C ARG A 11 5.21 -1.64 21.96
N ALA A 12 4.84 -2.18 20.80
CA ALA A 12 5.71 -2.17 19.63
C ALA A 12 6.09 -0.73 19.26
N ARG A 13 7.37 -0.53 18.92
CA ARG A 13 7.91 0.81 18.60
C ARG A 13 7.34 1.39 17.31
N GLY A 14 6.95 0.54 16.37
CA GLY A 14 6.33 0.93 15.11
C GLY A 14 5.48 -0.19 14.52
N PHE A 15 4.56 0.20 13.65
CA PHE A 15 3.64 -0.70 12.96
C PHE A 15 3.43 -0.22 11.52
N VAL A 16 4.03 -0.94 10.57
CA VAL A 16 3.95 -0.64 9.15
C VAL A 16 3.10 -1.70 8.46
N TRP A 17 2.17 -1.28 7.60
CA TRP A 17 1.34 -2.22 6.85
C TRP A 17 1.14 -1.78 5.41
N VAL A 18 0.74 -2.75 4.58
CA VAL A 18 0.42 -2.52 3.17
C VAL A 18 -1.07 -2.22 3.01
N SER A 19 -1.34 -1.02 2.50
CA SER A 19 -2.66 -0.57 2.06
C SER A 19 -2.73 -0.57 0.53
N SER A 20 -3.39 0.42 -0.06
CA SER A 20 -3.57 0.55 -1.50
C SER A 20 -3.48 2.01 -1.92
N VAL A 21 -2.95 2.24 -3.13
CA VAL A 21 -3.17 3.51 -3.82
C VAL A 21 -4.67 3.82 -3.86
N GLY A 22 -5.04 5.05 -3.53
CA GLY A 22 -6.43 5.49 -3.52
C GLY A 22 -7.27 5.00 -2.35
N ALA A 23 -6.69 4.37 -1.32
CA ALA A 23 -7.39 4.05 -0.08
C ALA A 23 -8.05 5.31 0.50
N ASN A 24 -9.37 5.26 0.69
CA ASN A 24 -10.18 6.38 1.10
C ASN A 24 -11.47 5.88 1.75
N LYS A 25 -11.68 6.21 3.04
CA LYS A 25 -12.86 5.82 3.82
C LYS A 25 -14.20 6.30 3.21
N ASN A 26 -14.16 7.33 2.37
CA ASN A 26 -15.33 7.89 1.69
C ASN A 26 -15.50 7.35 0.25
N SER A 27 -14.72 6.35 -0.17
CA SER A 27 -14.82 5.80 -1.53
C SER A 27 -16.11 5.01 -1.72
N LYS A 28 -16.68 5.07 -2.94
CA LYS A 28 -17.78 4.19 -3.36
C LYS A 28 -17.29 2.77 -3.69
N ASN A 29 -16.00 2.60 -3.95
CA ASN A 29 -15.40 1.28 -4.18
C ASN A 29 -15.14 0.61 -2.82
N PHE A 30 -15.82 -0.51 -2.58
CA PHE A 30 -15.73 -1.28 -1.34
C PHE A 30 -14.29 -1.57 -0.90
N TYR A 31 -13.42 -1.99 -1.82
CA TYR A 31 -12.02 -2.29 -1.49
C TYR A 31 -11.26 -1.05 -0.98
N LEU A 32 -11.39 0.07 -1.68
CA LEU A 32 -10.73 1.33 -1.29
C LEU A 32 -11.33 1.92 -0.01
N LYS A 33 -12.63 1.72 0.20
CA LYS A 33 -13.36 2.10 1.41
C LYS A 33 -12.83 1.34 2.61
N VAL A 34 -12.83 0.01 2.55
CA VAL A 34 -12.32 -0.87 3.62
C VAL A 34 -10.86 -0.55 3.94
N LYS A 35 -10.00 -0.37 2.92
CA LYS A 35 -8.60 0.02 3.14
C LYS A 35 -8.49 1.38 3.84
N GLY A 36 -9.30 2.38 3.44
CA GLY A 36 -9.27 3.70 4.06
C GLY A 36 -9.86 3.75 5.47
N GLU A 37 -10.91 2.97 5.74
CA GLU A 37 -11.47 2.77 7.09
C GLU A 37 -10.44 2.09 7.99
N LEU A 38 -9.80 1.02 7.50
CA LEU A 38 -8.74 0.32 8.21
C LEU A 38 -7.62 1.27 8.63
N GLU A 39 -7.14 2.09 7.69
CA GLU A 39 -6.10 3.08 7.98
C GLU A 39 -6.56 4.09 9.02
N SER A 40 -7.78 4.60 8.89
CA SER A 40 -8.31 5.60 9.82
C SER A 40 -8.39 5.04 11.24
N SER A 41 -8.88 3.80 11.42
CA SER A 41 -8.99 3.23 12.76
C SER A 41 -7.65 2.83 13.37
N ILE A 42 -6.64 2.47 12.57
CA ILE A 42 -5.29 2.16 13.09
C ILE A 42 -4.58 3.45 13.47
N MET A 43 -4.66 4.49 12.64
CA MET A 43 -4.04 5.80 12.91
C MET A 43 -4.67 6.52 14.09
N SER A 44 -5.94 6.24 14.42
CA SER A 44 -6.60 6.76 15.62
C SER A 44 -6.30 5.94 16.89
N MET A 45 -5.50 4.86 16.82
CA MET A 45 -5.18 4.07 18.00
C MET A 45 -4.16 4.82 18.87
N PRO A 46 -4.45 5.04 20.17
CA PRO A 46 -3.46 5.60 21.08
C PRO A 46 -2.31 4.61 21.27
N GLN A 47 -1.13 5.14 21.63
CA GLN A 47 0.08 4.36 21.98
C GLN A 47 0.74 3.60 20.80
N LEU A 48 0.29 3.82 19.56
CA LEU A 48 0.94 3.33 18.35
C LEU A 48 1.72 4.48 17.68
N GLN A 49 2.86 4.85 18.27
CA GLN A 49 3.57 6.10 17.94
C GLN A 49 4.09 6.17 16.49
N HIS A 50 4.60 5.07 15.95
CA HIS A 50 5.13 5.01 14.57
C HIS A 50 4.29 4.07 13.71
N ALA A 51 3.05 4.47 13.45
CA ALA A 51 2.15 3.75 12.54
C ALA A 51 2.31 4.31 11.11
N ALA A 52 2.55 3.44 10.11
CA ALA A 52 2.66 3.87 8.72
C ALA A 52 1.90 2.96 7.75
N ALA A 53 1.00 3.56 6.98
CA ALA A 53 0.29 2.91 5.88
C ALA A 53 1.07 3.11 4.58
N VAL A 54 1.63 2.04 4.02
CA VAL A 54 2.26 2.10 2.69
C VAL A 54 1.19 1.84 1.64
N ARG A 55 0.97 2.79 0.74
CA ARG A 55 -0.08 2.75 -0.30
C ARG A 55 0.54 2.48 -1.68
N PRO A 56 0.97 1.24 -1.98
CA PRO A 56 1.53 0.94 -3.29
C PRO A 56 0.46 0.99 -4.37
N SER A 57 0.92 1.28 -5.59
CA SER A 57 0.18 1.12 -6.83
C SER A 57 0.24 -0.35 -7.30
N LEU A 58 0.45 -0.59 -8.59
CA LEU A 58 0.66 -1.92 -9.13
C LEU A 58 2.06 -2.43 -8.75
N LEU A 59 2.13 -3.49 -7.95
CA LEU A 59 3.39 -4.15 -7.58
C LEU A 59 3.94 -4.99 -8.74
N LEU A 60 5.17 -4.67 -9.16
CA LEU A 60 5.97 -5.42 -10.12
C LEU A 60 6.95 -6.33 -9.39
N GLY A 61 7.07 -7.58 -9.82
CA GLY A 61 8.03 -8.54 -9.26
C GLY A 61 7.79 -9.95 -9.83
N PRO A 62 8.73 -10.88 -9.60
CA PRO A 62 8.56 -12.27 -10.02
C PRO A 62 7.34 -12.87 -9.28
N ARG A 63 6.34 -13.30 -10.04
CA ARG A 63 5.16 -14.03 -9.54
C ARG A 63 5.22 -15.45 -10.08
N ASN A 64 4.93 -16.43 -9.23
CA ASN A 64 4.88 -17.84 -9.62
C ASN A 64 3.61 -18.20 -10.41
N GLU A 65 2.60 -17.31 -10.43
CA GLU A 65 1.37 -17.46 -11.20
C GLU A 65 1.47 -16.72 -12.54
N TYR A 66 1.70 -17.49 -13.60
CA TYR A 66 1.78 -17.03 -14.99
C TYR A 66 0.40 -16.58 -15.50
N ARG A 67 0.00 -15.33 -15.29
CA ARG A 67 -1.09 -14.74 -16.08
C ARG A 67 -0.53 -14.33 -17.44
N ARG A 68 -0.74 -15.13 -18.49
CA ARG A 68 -0.32 -14.81 -19.89
C ARG A 68 -0.84 -13.45 -20.39
N ALA A 69 -1.90 -12.91 -19.77
CA ALA A 69 -2.41 -11.55 -20.01
C ALA A 69 -1.51 -10.44 -19.43
N GLU A 70 -0.58 -10.76 -18.52
CA GLU A 70 0.21 -9.80 -17.75
C GLU A 70 1.34 -9.18 -18.58
N GLN A 71 1.93 -9.85 -19.58
CA GLN A 71 2.93 -9.20 -20.46
C GLN A 71 2.34 -8.13 -21.37
N TRP A 72 1.12 -8.34 -21.87
CA TRP A 72 0.38 -7.33 -22.63
C TRP A 72 -0.12 -6.20 -21.71
N ALA A 73 -0.62 -6.53 -20.52
CA ALA A 73 -1.01 -5.53 -19.53
C ALA A 73 0.18 -4.72 -18.99
N ILE A 74 1.37 -5.32 -18.82
CA ILE A 74 2.58 -4.61 -18.40
C ILE A 74 3.10 -3.71 -19.52
N ARG A 75 3.09 -4.17 -20.79
CA ARG A 75 3.45 -3.31 -21.93
C ARG A 75 2.46 -2.16 -22.11
N LEU A 76 1.16 -2.43 -22.00
CA LEU A 76 0.12 -1.41 -22.06
C LEU A 76 0.20 -0.46 -20.86
N ALA A 77 0.45 -0.96 -19.65
CA ALA A 77 0.65 -0.14 -18.45
C ALA A 77 1.91 0.72 -18.54
N LYS A 78 3.00 0.23 -19.14
CA LYS A 78 4.20 1.04 -19.43
C LYS A 78 3.88 2.15 -20.44
N LEU A 79 3.13 1.86 -21.50
CA LEU A 79 2.72 2.85 -22.49
C LEU A 79 1.79 3.92 -21.86
N ILE A 80 0.81 3.49 -21.07
CA ILE A 80 -0.12 4.36 -20.33
C ILE A 80 0.60 5.10 -19.18
N SER A 81 1.70 4.56 -18.65
CA SER A 81 2.47 5.24 -17.60
C SER A 81 3.15 6.53 -18.05
N VAL A 82 3.39 6.67 -19.36
CA VAL A 82 3.83 7.93 -19.98
C VAL A 82 2.72 8.99 -19.91
N CYS A 83 1.44 8.57 -19.96
CA CYS A 83 0.29 9.46 -19.75
C CYS A 83 -0.02 9.77 -18.28
N PHE A 84 0.58 9.05 -17.32
CA PHE A 84 0.41 9.31 -15.89
C PHE A 84 1.33 10.45 -15.39
N VAL A 85 1.13 11.64 -15.94
CA VAL A 85 1.79 12.89 -15.52
C VAL A 85 0.83 13.66 -14.58
N GLY A 86 1.37 14.29 -13.53
CA GLY A 86 0.55 15.02 -12.54
C GLY A 86 -0.15 14.10 -11.50
N PRO A 87 -1.43 14.32 -11.15
CA PRO A 87 -2.11 13.61 -10.04
C PRO A 87 -2.27 12.11 -10.26
N LEU A 88 -2.05 11.64 -11.49
CA LEU A 88 -2.08 10.23 -11.88
C LEU A 88 -0.74 9.51 -11.66
N ALA A 89 0.36 10.23 -11.39
CA ALA A 89 1.67 9.62 -11.15
C ALA A 89 1.67 8.60 -10.00
N LYS A 90 0.75 8.75 -9.03
CA LYS A 90 0.54 7.79 -7.93
C LYS A 90 0.13 6.38 -8.37
N TYR A 91 -0.33 6.20 -9.60
CA TYR A 91 -0.73 4.90 -10.15
C TYR A 91 0.39 4.21 -10.94
N LYS A 92 1.56 4.86 -11.11
CA LYS A 92 2.71 4.26 -11.80
C LYS A 92 3.12 2.95 -11.13
N PRO A 93 3.32 1.85 -11.88
CA PRO A 93 3.77 0.59 -11.30
C PRO A 93 5.07 0.75 -10.50
N VAL A 94 5.19 0.02 -9.38
CA VAL A 94 6.33 0.08 -8.47
C VAL A 94 6.86 -1.32 -8.18
N HIS A 95 8.18 -1.49 -8.12
CA HIS A 95 8.77 -2.78 -7.77
C HIS A 95 8.49 -3.15 -6.30
N ALA A 96 8.13 -4.41 -6.06
CA ALA A 96 7.85 -4.91 -4.73
C ALA A 96 9.07 -4.78 -3.79
N SER A 97 10.29 -4.93 -4.32
CA SER A 97 11.53 -4.69 -3.57
C SER A 97 11.62 -3.25 -3.07
N ALA A 98 11.31 -2.26 -3.90
CA ALA A 98 11.34 -0.86 -3.50
C ALA A 98 10.31 -0.56 -2.39
N VAL A 99 9.12 -1.17 -2.47
CA VAL A 99 8.10 -1.05 -1.42
C VAL A 99 8.57 -1.69 -0.12
N ALA A 100 9.17 -2.87 -0.17
CA ALA A 100 9.72 -3.54 1.01
C ALA A 100 10.83 -2.73 1.67
N THR A 101 11.77 -2.19 0.90
CA THR A 101 12.83 -1.31 1.42
C THR A 101 12.24 -0.10 2.13
N GLN A 102 11.20 0.52 1.56
CA GLN A 102 10.55 1.66 2.18
C GLN A 102 9.77 1.27 3.44
N MET A 103 9.14 0.10 3.48
CA MET A 103 8.48 -0.42 4.68
C MET A 103 9.47 -0.61 5.84
N ILE A 104 10.65 -1.17 5.56
CA ILE A 104 11.72 -1.34 6.56
C ILE A 104 12.17 0.02 7.07
N ARG A 105 12.35 1.00 6.18
CA ARG A 105 12.75 2.35 6.58
C ARG A 105 11.72 3.02 7.49
N LEU A 106 10.44 2.83 7.22
CA LEU A 106 9.33 3.39 8.02
C LEU A 106 9.11 2.66 9.35
N GLN A 107 9.75 1.50 9.57
CA GLN A 107 9.63 0.74 10.82
C GLN A 107 10.39 1.39 11.97
N HIS A 108 11.41 2.18 11.67
CA HIS A 108 12.26 2.86 12.65
C HIS A 108 11.88 4.35 12.74
N PRO A 109 11.98 4.96 13.94
CA PRO A 109 11.87 6.42 14.10
C PRO A 109 12.94 7.18 13.33
#